data_AF-A0A6P8B7C6-F1
#
_entry.id   AF-A0A6P8B7C6-F1
#
_cell.length_a   1.000
_cell.length_b   1.000
_cell.length_c   1.000
_cell.angle_alpha   90.00
_cell.angle_beta   90.00
_cell.angle_gamma   90.00
#
_symmetry.space_group_name_H-M   'P 1'
#
loop_
_entity.id
_entity.type
_entity.pdbx_description
1 polymer ?
#
loop_
_entity_poly.entity_id
_entity_poly.type
_entity_poly.pdbx_seq_one_letter_code
_entity_poly.pdbx_strand_id
1 'polypeptide(L)'
;MSAPDRLTFIGGGHLAQAVINGIYSSDTEWEDTCAIAVTARRTEHAEQLTQLYPKALATTNNLHPSIWKASADGGGSNSHVVFICTRPGEVPHVCREIAGALGTLEGEARPTVVTMCPGISVAQLQSWLPPGTPIVRSMPNLPVTRCEGATALFPSADAAGRSVDVVASVLRVVSPAVSVLPEESLLDVAASISGSAPAYFYYLIESLVSAAEARGMSAETARSLVVQSCLGSGLLSRESKKPVRVLREEVCVPGGSTEKAVAHLMERGLPGIVLGAVDRSLKANREMGCVKR
;
A
#
# COMPACT_ATOMS: atom_id res chain seq x y z
N MET A 1 5.83 6.68 17.79
CA MET A 1 4.58 5.96 17.44
C MET A 1 4.59 4.68 18.24
N SER A 2 3.53 4.34 18.98
CA SER A 2 3.50 3.06 19.69
C SER A 2 3.46 1.91 18.67
N ALA A 3 4.32 0.91 18.88
CA ALA A 3 4.31 -0.31 18.09
C ALA A 3 2.99 -1.06 18.31
N PRO A 4 2.46 -1.77 17.30
CA PRO A 4 1.58 -2.88 17.59
C PRO A 4 2.33 -3.96 18.36
N ASP A 5 1.65 -4.64 19.29
CA ASP A 5 2.22 -5.79 20.02
C ASP A 5 2.52 -6.94 19.06
N ARG A 6 1.69 -7.08 18.02
CA ARG A 6 1.73 -8.19 17.08
C ARG A 6 1.32 -7.76 15.69
N LEU A 7 2.11 -8.19 14.71
CA LEU A 7 1.80 -8.08 13.29
C LEU A 7 1.73 -9.46 12.68
N THR A 8 0.67 -9.74 11.93
CA THR A 8 0.53 -10.99 11.20
C THR A 8 0.23 -10.72 9.75
N PHE A 9 0.99 -11.33 8.86
CA PHE A 9 0.77 -11.27 7.42
C PHE A 9 0.31 -12.65 6.93
N ILE A 10 -0.98 -12.78 6.64
CA ILE A 10 -1.52 -13.97 5.98
C ILE A 10 -1.21 -13.86 4.49
N GLY A 11 -0.19 -14.57 4.05
CA GLY A 11 0.39 -14.47 2.70
C GLY A 11 1.68 -13.66 2.64
N GLY A 12 2.83 -14.33 2.64
CA GLY A 12 4.18 -13.75 2.59
C GLY A 12 4.67 -13.36 1.20
N GLY A 13 3.80 -12.72 0.40
CA GLY A 13 4.17 -12.16 -0.91
C GLY A 13 4.99 -10.87 -0.80
N HIS A 14 5.28 -10.24 -1.94
CA HIS A 14 6.12 -9.02 -2.00
C HIS A 14 5.64 -7.88 -1.10
N LEU A 15 4.33 -7.74 -0.92
CA LEU A 15 3.77 -6.66 -0.11
C LEU A 15 3.98 -6.88 1.39
N ALA A 16 3.73 -8.09 1.88
CA ALA A 16 4.06 -8.46 3.26
C ALA A 16 5.56 -8.30 3.53
N GLN A 17 6.40 -8.80 2.60
CA GLN A 17 7.85 -8.65 2.69
C GLN A 17 8.29 -7.18 2.66
N ALA A 18 7.65 -6.33 1.88
CA ALA A 18 7.95 -4.89 1.87
C ALA A 18 7.71 -4.27 3.25
N VAL A 19 6.58 -4.57 3.90
CA VAL A 19 6.30 -4.07 5.26
C VAL A 19 7.30 -4.62 6.28
N ILE A 20 7.59 -5.92 6.26
CA ILE A 20 8.56 -6.54 7.18
C ILE A 20 9.96 -5.95 6.98
N ASN A 21 10.42 -5.84 5.72
CA ASN A 21 11.69 -5.20 5.38
C ASN A 21 11.72 -3.74 5.85
N GLY A 22 10.63 -3.01 5.63
CA GLY A 22 10.49 -1.64 6.10
C GLY A 22 10.71 -1.56 7.61
N ILE A 23 10.06 -2.44 8.39
CA ILE A 23 10.20 -2.48 9.85
C ILE A 23 11.66 -2.75 10.23
N TYR A 24 12.28 -3.79 9.68
CA TYR A 24 13.66 -4.16 10.02
C TYR A 24 14.71 -3.13 9.55
N SER A 25 14.40 -2.35 8.53
CA SER A 25 15.29 -1.28 8.03
C SER A 25 15.05 0.08 8.68
N SER A 26 13.97 0.22 9.45
CA SER A 26 13.60 1.48 10.10
C SER A 26 14.30 1.64 11.44
N ASP A 27 14.52 2.88 11.88
CA ASP A 27 15.03 3.18 13.22
C ASP A 27 13.98 2.93 14.34
N THR A 28 13.00 2.07 14.09
CA THR A 28 11.99 1.71 15.09
C THR A 28 12.46 0.52 15.92
N GLU A 29 12.13 0.48 17.20
CA GLU A 29 12.39 -0.67 18.07
C GLU A 29 11.45 -1.86 17.79
N TRP A 30 10.66 -1.79 16.72
CA TRP A 30 9.57 -2.73 16.44
C TRP A 30 10.10 -4.12 16.06
N GLU A 31 11.30 -4.21 15.49
CA GLU A 31 11.94 -5.52 15.23
C GLU A 31 12.10 -6.35 16.51
N ASP A 32 12.32 -5.70 17.66
CA ASP A 32 12.53 -6.37 18.94
C ASP A 32 11.29 -6.35 19.85
N THR A 33 10.36 -5.41 19.64
CA THR A 33 9.19 -5.20 20.50
C THR A 33 7.88 -5.70 19.91
N CYS A 34 7.77 -5.86 18.59
CA CYS A 34 6.58 -6.35 17.92
C CYS A 34 6.77 -7.83 17.51
N ALA A 35 5.86 -8.70 17.96
CA ALA A 35 5.85 -10.08 17.50
C ALA A 35 5.35 -10.17 16.04
N ILE A 36 6.25 -10.44 15.09
CA ILE A 36 5.90 -10.56 13.68
C ILE A 36 5.65 -12.03 13.31
N ALA A 37 4.56 -12.30 12.61
CA ALA A 37 4.27 -13.58 11.97
C ALA A 37 3.94 -13.38 10.49
N VAL A 38 4.36 -14.33 9.64
CA VAL A 38 4.07 -14.36 8.21
C VAL A 38 3.71 -15.78 7.80
N THR A 39 2.64 -15.94 7.02
CA THR A 39 2.19 -17.25 6.55
C THR A 39 2.40 -17.42 5.05
N ALA A 40 2.68 -18.64 4.60
CA ALA A 40 2.78 -18.96 3.18
C ALA A 40 2.18 -20.34 2.89
N ARG A 41 1.52 -20.51 1.73
CA ARG A 41 0.87 -21.80 1.39
C ARG A 41 1.86 -22.95 1.13
N ARG A 42 3.06 -22.63 0.64
CA ARG A 42 4.09 -23.62 0.25
C ARG A 42 5.18 -23.67 1.31
N THR A 43 5.55 -24.87 1.73
CA THR A 43 6.61 -25.10 2.73
C THR A 43 7.93 -24.46 2.32
N GLU A 44 8.36 -24.64 1.07
CA GLU A 44 9.58 -24.01 0.52
C GLU A 44 9.57 -22.48 0.68
N HIS A 45 8.42 -21.83 0.47
CA HIS A 45 8.29 -20.39 0.62
C HIS A 45 8.31 -19.97 2.10
N ALA A 46 7.71 -20.76 2.99
CA ALA A 46 7.80 -20.52 4.43
C ALA A 46 9.24 -20.65 4.93
N GLU A 47 10.00 -21.64 4.45
CA GLU A 47 11.43 -21.82 4.77
C GLU A 47 12.28 -20.63 4.27
N GLN A 48 12.02 -20.14 3.06
CA GLN A 48 12.65 -18.93 2.54
C GLN A 48 12.36 -17.71 3.43
N LEU A 49 11.11 -17.55 3.89
CA LEU A 49 10.73 -16.47 4.80
C LEU A 49 11.42 -16.61 6.17
N THR A 50 11.58 -17.82 6.71
CA THR A 50 12.34 -18.06 7.94
C THR A 50 13.79 -17.60 7.79
N GLN A 51 14.42 -17.88 6.65
CA GLN A 51 15.80 -17.45 6.38
C GLN A 51 15.92 -15.93 6.24
N LEU A 52 14.96 -15.30 5.56
CA LEU A 52 14.93 -13.84 5.38
C LEU A 52 14.61 -13.09 6.68
N TYR A 53 13.77 -13.68 7.54
CA TYR A 53 13.23 -13.03 8.73
C TYR A 53 13.39 -13.91 9.98
N PRO A 54 14.63 -14.12 10.48
CA PRO A 54 14.89 -15.07 11.57
C PRO A 54 14.22 -14.70 12.90
N LYS A 55 13.85 -13.42 13.10
CA LYS A 55 13.09 -12.95 14.28
C LYS A 55 11.57 -13.08 14.13
N ALA A 56 11.06 -13.34 12.92
CA ALA A 56 9.64 -13.50 12.66
C ALA A 56 9.25 -14.99 12.68
N LEU A 57 8.02 -15.27 13.09
CA LEU A 57 7.42 -16.59 12.88
C LEU A 57 7.01 -16.73 11.41
N ALA A 58 7.67 -17.60 10.66
CA ALA A 58 7.21 -18.03 9.34
C ALA A 58 6.57 -19.42 9.42
N THR A 59 5.35 -19.58 8.88
CA THR A 59 4.60 -20.85 8.98
C THR A 59 3.69 -21.07 7.77
N THR A 60 3.24 -22.30 7.56
CA THR A 60 2.21 -22.64 6.57
C THR A 60 0.79 -22.63 7.13
N ASN A 61 0.64 -22.45 8.44
CA ASN A 61 -0.64 -22.56 9.14
C ASN A 61 -1.16 -21.18 9.59
N ASN A 62 -2.26 -20.71 8.99
CA ASN A 62 -2.93 -19.47 9.40
C ASN A 62 -3.50 -19.53 10.82
N LEU A 63 -3.73 -20.74 11.34
CA LEU A 63 -4.24 -21.00 12.69
C LEU A 63 -3.13 -21.36 13.68
N HIS A 64 -1.86 -21.08 13.37
CA HIS A 64 -0.74 -21.38 14.28
C HIS A 64 -0.98 -20.69 15.65
N PRO A 65 -0.91 -21.40 16.79
CA PRO A 65 -1.30 -20.84 18.09
C PRO A 65 -0.57 -19.56 18.49
N SER A 66 0.71 -19.44 18.14
CA SER A 66 1.50 -18.22 18.41
C SER A 66 1.01 -16.97 17.67
N ILE A 67 0.23 -17.12 16.59
CA ILE A 67 -0.40 -15.99 15.88
C ILE A 67 -1.54 -15.41 16.74
N TRP A 68 -2.31 -16.27 17.41
CA TRP A 68 -3.56 -15.91 18.08
C TRP A 68 -3.43 -15.78 19.61
N LYS A 69 -2.22 -15.96 20.14
CA LYS A 69 -1.94 -15.81 21.56
C LYS A 69 -2.05 -14.33 21.96
N ALA A 70 -2.93 -14.04 22.92
CA ALA A 70 -3.01 -12.73 23.56
C ALA A 70 -1.66 -12.34 24.21
N SER A 71 -1.30 -11.07 24.18
CA SER A 71 -0.11 -10.55 24.87
C SER A 71 -0.18 -10.91 26.36
N ALA A 72 0.94 -11.40 26.92
CA ALA A 72 1.01 -11.90 28.29
C ALA A 72 0.98 -10.75 29.33
N ASP A 73 1.25 -9.53 28.90
CA ASP A 73 1.49 -8.39 29.76
C ASP A 73 0.23 -7.53 29.79
N GLY A 74 -0.63 -7.75 30.79
CA GLY A 74 -1.95 -7.12 30.94
C GLY A 74 -1.96 -5.61 31.19
N GLY A 75 -1.06 -4.84 30.56
CA GLY A 75 -0.86 -3.40 30.77
C GLY A 75 -0.53 -2.66 29.47
N GLY A 76 -1.46 -2.62 28.52
CA GLY A 76 -1.33 -1.84 27.29
C GLY A 76 -2.29 -2.35 26.23
N SER A 77 -2.85 -1.47 25.40
CA SER A 77 -3.84 -1.83 24.38
C SER A 77 -3.27 -2.88 23.42
N ASN A 78 -3.72 -4.13 23.56
CA ASN A 78 -3.25 -5.28 22.79
C ASN A 78 -3.59 -5.12 21.29
N SER A 79 -2.72 -4.45 20.54
CA SER A 79 -3.00 -4.04 19.16
C SER A 79 -2.42 -5.05 18.17
N HIS A 80 -3.03 -6.22 18.10
CA HIS A 80 -2.74 -7.20 17.05
C HIS A 80 -3.34 -6.73 15.72
N VAL A 81 -2.51 -6.62 14.69
CA VAL A 81 -2.96 -6.33 13.31
C VAL A 81 -2.72 -7.55 12.42
N VAL A 82 -3.75 -7.98 11.71
CA VAL A 82 -3.72 -9.12 10.78
C VAL A 82 -3.93 -8.61 9.36
N PHE A 83 -2.86 -8.55 8.57
CA PHE A 83 -2.91 -8.25 7.15
C PHE A 83 -3.24 -9.51 6.34
N ILE A 84 -4.34 -9.49 5.59
CA ILE A 84 -4.66 -10.46 4.55
C ILE A 84 -4.01 -9.98 3.25
N CYS A 85 -2.85 -10.58 2.94
CA CYS A 85 -2.00 -10.28 1.79
C CYS A 85 -2.09 -11.36 0.69
N THR A 86 -3.24 -12.04 0.60
CA THR A 86 -3.51 -13.05 -0.43
C THR A 86 -4.08 -12.41 -1.70
N ARG A 87 -4.37 -13.22 -2.72
CA ARG A 87 -5.05 -12.73 -3.94
C ARG A 87 -6.53 -12.47 -3.64
N PRO A 88 -7.22 -11.55 -4.33
CA PRO A 88 -8.62 -11.21 -4.05
C PRO A 88 -9.56 -12.43 -3.97
N GLY A 89 -9.42 -13.40 -4.89
CA GLY A 89 -10.24 -14.61 -4.90
C GLY A 89 -10.04 -15.55 -3.70
N GLU A 90 -8.94 -15.43 -2.97
CA GLU A 90 -8.61 -16.26 -1.80
C GLU A 90 -9.11 -15.63 -0.50
N VAL A 91 -9.39 -14.31 -0.48
CA VAL A 91 -9.80 -13.58 0.72
C VAL A 91 -11.02 -14.20 1.41
N PRO A 92 -12.10 -14.61 0.70
CA PRO A 92 -13.26 -15.22 1.37
C PRO A 92 -12.90 -16.52 2.09
N HIS A 93 -12.02 -17.34 1.51
CA HIS A 93 -11.59 -18.59 2.12
C HIS A 93 -10.74 -18.33 3.37
N VAL A 94 -9.76 -17.44 3.27
CA VAL A 94 -8.91 -17.04 4.40
C VAL A 94 -9.73 -16.44 5.53
N CYS A 95 -10.65 -15.53 5.25
CA CYS A 95 -11.51 -14.94 6.27
C CYS A 95 -12.31 -16.00 7.03
N ARG A 96 -12.91 -16.96 6.32
CA ARG A 96 -13.67 -18.06 6.94
C ARG A 96 -12.79 -19.02 7.74
N GLU A 97 -11.58 -19.29 7.25
CA GLU A 97 -10.60 -20.13 7.96
C GLU A 97 -10.25 -19.53 9.33
N ILE A 98 -9.93 -18.23 9.38
CA ILE A 98 -9.52 -17.55 10.61
C ILE A 98 -10.68 -17.10 11.50
N ALA A 99 -11.92 -17.14 11.00
CA ALA A 99 -13.10 -16.66 11.72
C ALA A 99 -13.27 -17.32 13.08
N GLY A 100 -12.97 -18.63 13.19
CA GLY A 100 -13.03 -19.35 14.47
C GLY A 100 -12.05 -18.79 15.51
N ALA A 101 -10.80 -18.56 15.13
CA ALA A 101 -9.77 -17.99 16.02
C ALA A 101 -10.06 -16.53 16.39
N LEU A 102 -10.55 -15.73 15.44
CA LEU A 102 -11.02 -14.37 15.72
C LEU A 102 -12.25 -14.38 16.64
N GLY A 103 -13.12 -15.37 16.53
CA GLY A 103 -14.34 -15.50 17.33
C GLY A 103 -14.07 -15.67 18.82
N THR A 104 -12.93 -16.26 19.19
CA THR A 104 -12.54 -16.49 20.60
C THR A 104 -11.93 -15.25 21.28
N LEU A 105 -11.68 -14.17 20.54
CA LEU A 105 -11.05 -12.94 21.04
C LEU A 105 -12.10 -11.82 21.10
N GLU A 106 -12.21 -11.11 22.22
CA GLU A 106 -13.25 -10.09 22.42
C GLU A 106 -12.66 -8.72 22.80
N GLY A 107 -13.46 -7.66 22.57
CA GLY A 107 -13.08 -6.30 22.91
C GLY A 107 -11.75 -5.87 22.30
N GLU A 108 -10.91 -5.23 23.12
CA GLU A 108 -9.59 -4.74 22.69
C GLU A 108 -8.57 -5.86 22.37
N ALA A 109 -8.85 -7.12 22.73
CA ALA A 109 -8.01 -8.24 22.35
C ALA A 109 -8.29 -8.75 20.92
N ARG A 110 -9.39 -8.31 20.29
CA ARG A 110 -9.74 -8.71 18.93
C ARG A 110 -8.82 -8.00 17.92
N PRO A 111 -8.13 -8.74 17.04
CA PRO A 111 -7.21 -8.14 16.09
C PRO A 111 -7.92 -7.25 15.07
N THR A 112 -7.23 -6.19 14.62
CA THR A 112 -7.67 -5.42 13.46
C THR A 112 -7.30 -6.15 12.18
N VAL A 113 -8.30 -6.55 11.40
CA VAL A 113 -8.11 -7.21 10.11
C VAL A 113 -7.92 -6.15 9.03
N VAL A 114 -6.81 -6.25 8.31
CA VAL A 114 -6.48 -5.36 7.20
C VAL A 114 -6.46 -6.14 5.91
N THR A 115 -7.08 -5.63 4.85
CA THR A 115 -6.88 -6.19 3.50
C THR A 115 -6.34 -5.12 2.56
N MET A 116 -5.47 -5.56 1.65
CA MET A 116 -4.94 -4.74 0.57
C MET A 116 -5.50 -5.15 -0.79
N CYS A 117 -6.50 -6.06 -0.80
CA CYS A 117 -7.07 -6.60 -2.03
C CYS A 117 -8.02 -5.60 -2.69
N PRO A 118 -7.85 -5.30 -3.99
CA PRO A 118 -8.87 -4.57 -4.75
C PRO A 118 -10.15 -5.41 -4.87
N GLY A 119 -11.28 -4.74 -5.03
CA GLY A 119 -12.57 -5.38 -5.30
C GLY A 119 -13.23 -6.09 -4.10
N ILE A 120 -12.66 -6.01 -2.90
CA ILE A 120 -13.26 -6.57 -1.68
C ILE A 120 -13.75 -5.43 -0.78
N SER A 121 -15.05 -5.36 -0.54
CA SER A 121 -15.66 -4.34 0.34
C SER A 121 -15.60 -4.70 1.83
N VAL A 122 -15.74 -3.70 2.70
CA VAL A 122 -15.93 -3.87 4.14
C VAL A 122 -17.14 -4.76 4.42
N ALA A 123 -18.25 -4.54 3.71
CA ALA A 123 -19.46 -5.34 3.87
C ALA A 123 -19.23 -6.83 3.54
N GLN A 124 -18.45 -7.14 2.51
CA GLN A 124 -18.07 -8.52 2.20
C GLN A 124 -17.21 -9.13 3.31
N LEU A 125 -16.21 -8.40 3.81
CA LEU A 125 -15.36 -8.86 4.92
C LEU A 125 -16.19 -9.13 6.18
N GLN A 126 -17.11 -8.23 6.53
CA GLN A 126 -18.05 -8.40 7.66
C GLN A 126 -18.95 -9.64 7.48
N SER A 127 -19.26 -10.04 6.25
CA SER A 127 -20.03 -11.26 5.99
C SER A 127 -19.22 -12.56 6.16
N TRP A 128 -17.89 -12.48 6.17
CA TRP A 128 -17.00 -13.64 6.30
C TRP A 128 -16.30 -13.74 7.66
N LEU A 129 -16.28 -12.63 8.41
CA LEU A 129 -15.63 -12.51 9.71
C LEU A 129 -16.68 -12.40 10.82
N PRO A 130 -16.31 -12.71 12.07
CA PRO A 130 -17.24 -12.55 13.19
C PRO A 130 -17.74 -11.10 13.34
N PRO A 131 -19.00 -10.88 13.77
CA PRO A 131 -19.53 -9.55 14.04
C PRO A 131 -18.64 -8.74 15.00
N GLY A 132 -18.53 -7.43 14.76
CA GLY A 132 -17.69 -6.54 15.58
C GLY A 132 -16.19 -6.66 15.32
N THR A 133 -15.76 -7.35 14.26
CA THR A 133 -14.34 -7.39 13.87
C THR A 133 -13.90 -6.05 13.30
N PRO A 134 -12.88 -5.37 13.90
CA PRO A 134 -12.32 -4.15 13.33
C PRO A 134 -11.69 -4.45 11.98
N ILE A 135 -12.22 -3.85 10.92
CA ILE A 135 -11.73 -4.01 9.55
C ILE A 135 -11.17 -2.69 9.03
N VAL A 136 -9.99 -2.73 8.42
CA VAL A 136 -9.43 -1.61 7.64
C VAL A 136 -9.12 -2.10 6.23
N ARG A 137 -9.69 -1.45 5.22
CA ARG A 137 -9.23 -1.62 3.84
C ARG A 137 -8.04 -0.69 3.61
N SER A 138 -7.03 -1.19 2.91
CA SER A 138 -5.83 -0.46 2.56
C SER A 138 -5.59 -0.54 1.05
N MET A 139 -5.07 0.52 0.46
CA MET A 139 -4.72 0.59 -0.96
C MET A 139 -3.31 1.19 -1.09
N PRO A 140 -2.26 0.39 -0.87
CA PRO A 140 -0.89 0.80 -1.13
C PRO A 140 -0.58 0.78 -2.63
N ASN A 141 0.58 1.31 -3.01
CA ASN A 141 1.12 1.19 -4.36
C ASN A 141 2.51 0.54 -4.38
N LEU A 142 2.99 0.16 -5.56
CA LEU A 142 4.25 -0.58 -5.73
C LEU A 142 5.50 0.05 -5.05
N PRO A 143 5.66 1.39 -5.02
CA PRO A 143 6.76 2.05 -4.31
C PRO A 143 6.93 1.73 -2.82
N VAL A 144 5.97 1.08 -2.15
CA VAL A 144 6.17 0.53 -0.78
C VAL A 144 7.37 -0.41 -0.68
N THR A 145 7.74 -1.08 -1.77
CA THR A 145 8.94 -1.94 -1.87
C THR A 145 10.27 -1.19 -1.71
N ARG A 146 10.22 0.15 -1.76
CA ARG A 146 11.36 1.06 -1.57
C ARG A 146 11.11 2.06 -0.44
N CYS A 147 10.15 1.78 0.44
CA CYS A 147 9.72 2.68 1.51
C CYS A 147 9.28 4.07 1.02
N GLU A 148 8.83 4.16 -0.23
CA GLU A 148 8.38 5.40 -0.90
C GLU A 148 6.92 5.29 -1.35
N GLY A 149 6.15 4.50 -0.60
CA GLY A 149 4.75 4.21 -0.89
C GLY A 149 3.80 5.38 -0.64
N ALA A 150 2.65 5.30 -1.29
CA ALA A 150 1.46 6.05 -0.94
C ALA A 150 0.33 5.05 -0.66
N THR A 151 -0.28 5.17 0.52
CA THR A 151 -1.32 4.24 0.97
C THR A 151 -2.57 4.97 1.41
N ALA A 152 -3.71 4.63 0.81
CA ALA A 152 -5.01 5.09 1.28
C ALA A 152 -5.66 4.04 2.18
N LEU A 153 -6.39 4.48 3.21
CA LEU A 153 -7.07 3.62 4.18
C LEU A 153 -8.56 3.96 4.25
N PHE A 154 -9.39 2.95 4.49
CA PHE A 154 -10.79 3.14 4.87
C PHE A 154 -11.15 2.17 6.01
N PRO A 155 -11.50 2.66 7.21
CA PRO A 155 -11.93 1.82 8.32
C PRO A 155 -13.42 1.51 8.26
N SER A 156 -13.79 0.30 8.69
CA SER A 156 -15.14 -0.01 9.17
C SER A 156 -15.49 0.81 10.42
N ALA A 157 -16.77 0.84 10.78
CA ALA A 157 -17.23 1.47 12.02
C ALA A 157 -16.51 0.88 13.26
N ASP A 158 -16.31 -0.44 13.29
CA ASP A 158 -15.63 -1.17 14.37
C ASP A 158 -14.11 -0.87 14.44
N ALA A 159 -13.52 -0.28 13.40
CA ALA A 159 -12.10 0.10 13.35
C ALA A 159 -11.85 1.61 13.43
N ALA A 160 -12.89 2.43 13.62
CA ALA A 160 -12.75 3.87 13.73
C ALA A 160 -11.95 4.24 14.99
N GLY A 161 -11.11 5.28 14.89
CA GLY A 161 -10.24 5.72 15.97
C GLY A 161 -8.97 4.86 16.08
N ARG A 162 -8.73 4.25 17.24
CA ARG A 162 -7.42 3.67 17.60
C ARG A 162 -6.93 2.60 16.62
N SER A 163 -7.82 1.73 16.13
CA SER A 163 -7.44 0.64 15.21
C SER A 163 -6.86 1.15 13.89
N VAL A 164 -7.54 2.12 13.24
CA VAL A 164 -7.02 2.70 11.99
C VAL A 164 -5.73 3.50 12.21
N ASP A 165 -5.56 4.13 13.37
CA ASP A 165 -4.33 4.85 13.71
C ASP A 165 -3.12 3.92 13.85
N VAL A 166 -3.32 2.74 14.45
CA VAL A 166 -2.28 1.69 14.51
C VAL A 166 -1.98 1.15 13.12
N VAL A 167 -3.00 0.87 12.30
CA VAL A 167 -2.78 0.42 10.92
C VAL A 167 -2.02 1.48 10.11
N ALA A 168 -2.36 2.76 10.30
CA ALA A 168 -1.67 3.87 9.66
C ALA A 168 -0.21 4.00 10.13
N SER A 169 0.08 3.83 11.42
CA SER A 169 1.46 3.87 11.94
C SER A 169 2.30 2.75 11.32
N VAL A 170 1.74 1.55 11.18
CA VAL A 170 2.42 0.41 10.56
C VAL A 170 2.74 0.68 9.09
N LEU A 171 1.76 1.20 8.35
CA LEU A 171 1.96 1.43 6.91
C LEU A 171 2.86 2.64 6.62
N ARG A 172 3.00 3.58 7.56
CA ARG A 172 3.95 4.70 7.45
C ARG A 172 5.40 4.27 7.38
N VAL A 173 5.74 3.09 7.88
CA VAL A 173 7.08 2.51 7.77
C VAL A 173 7.51 2.31 6.32
N VAL A 174 6.55 2.02 5.42
CA VAL A 174 6.82 1.83 3.98
C VAL A 174 6.17 2.87 3.09
N SER A 175 5.32 3.74 3.65
CA SER A 175 4.57 4.76 2.92
C SER A 175 4.72 6.12 3.61
N PRO A 176 5.57 7.01 3.10
CA PRO A 176 5.65 8.37 3.63
C PRO A 176 4.30 9.11 3.60
N ALA A 177 3.44 8.75 2.65
CA ALA A 177 2.07 9.25 2.58
C ALA A 177 1.06 8.15 2.97
N VAL A 178 0.36 8.35 4.09
CA VAL A 178 -0.80 7.53 4.49
C VAL A 178 -2.00 8.44 4.74
N SER A 179 -3.12 8.17 4.08
CA SER A 179 -4.36 8.98 4.18
C SER A 179 -5.56 8.11 4.52
N VAL A 180 -6.33 8.50 5.54
CA VAL A 180 -7.61 7.88 5.88
C VAL A 180 -8.71 8.60 5.09
N LEU A 181 -9.44 7.85 4.27
CA LEU A 181 -10.49 8.37 3.42
C LEU A 181 -11.84 8.38 4.14
N PRO A 182 -12.70 9.38 3.90
CA PRO A 182 -14.00 9.48 4.55
C PRO A 182 -15.04 8.49 3.98
N GLU A 183 -14.82 7.98 2.77
CA GLU A 183 -15.73 7.06 2.08
C GLU A 183 -14.98 5.89 1.46
N GLU A 184 -15.58 4.71 1.52
CA GLU A 184 -15.00 3.48 0.97
C GLU A 184 -14.79 3.57 -0.54
N SER A 185 -15.72 4.23 -1.23
CA SER A 185 -15.72 4.43 -2.68
C SER A 185 -14.47 5.18 -3.19
N LEU A 186 -13.86 5.99 -2.32
CA LEU A 186 -12.65 6.75 -2.63
C LEU A 186 -11.40 5.87 -2.66
N LEU A 187 -11.45 4.63 -2.13
CA LEU A 187 -10.35 3.67 -2.32
C LEU A 187 -10.19 3.26 -3.78
N ASP A 188 -11.28 3.15 -4.54
CA ASP A 188 -11.20 2.84 -5.97
C ASP A 188 -10.61 4.03 -6.74
N VAL A 189 -10.91 5.25 -6.30
CA VAL A 189 -10.29 6.47 -6.81
C VAL A 189 -8.79 6.49 -6.48
N ALA A 190 -8.41 6.22 -5.23
CA ALA A 190 -7.01 6.12 -4.83
C ALA A 190 -6.26 5.05 -5.65
N ALA A 191 -6.86 3.88 -5.87
CA ALA A 191 -6.30 2.84 -6.73
C ALA A 191 -6.08 3.33 -8.18
N SER A 192 -7.04 4.08 -8.74
CA SER A 192 -6.93 4.65 -10.09
C SER A 192 -5.90 5.80 -10.19
N ILE A 193 -5.59 6.46 -9.07
CA ILE A 193 -4.59 7.52 -8.99
C ILE A 193 -3.26 6.97 -8.48
N SER A 194 -3.07 6.78 -7.16
CA SER A 194 -1.79 6.40 -6.57
C SER A 194 -1.40 4.95 -6.87
N GLY A 195 -2.38 4.04 -6.96
CA GLY A 195 -2.13 2.63 -7.31
C GLY A 195 -1.62 2.47 -8.73
N SER A 196 -2.22 3.20 -9.68
CA SER A 196 -1.87 3.16 -11.11
C SER A 196 -0.76 4.16 -11.50
N ALA A 197 -0.50 5.18 -10.68
CA ALA A 197 0.49 6.22 -10.94
C ALA A 197 1.89 5.71 -11.31
N PRO A 198 2.46 4.65 -10.70
CA PRO A 198 3.74 4.11 -11.13
C PRO A 198 3.78 3.77 -12.62
N ALA A 199 2.71 3.17 -13.16
CA ALA A 199 2.63 2.87 -14.59
C ALA A 199 2.55 4.14 -15.45
N TYR A 200 1.80 5.16 -15.00
CA TYR A 200 1.71 6.44 -15.69
C TYR A 200 3.07 7.15 -15.74
N PHE A 201 3.81 7.13 -14.63
CA PHE A 201 5.16 7.70 -14.56
C PHE A 201 6.17 6.91 -15.39
N TYR A 202 6.11 5.57 -15.38
CA TYR A 202 6.96 4.75 -16.23
C TYR A 202 6.72 5.03 -17.71
N TYR A 203 5.47 5.18 -18.13
CA TYR A 203 5.15 5.50 -19.52
C TYR A 203 5.64 6.90 -19.92
N LEU A 204 5.58 7.88 -19.02
CA LEU A 204 6.15 9.21 -19.27
C LEU A 204 7.69 9.18 -19.34
N ILE A 205 8.34 8.44 -18.43
CA ILE A 205 9.79 8.21 -18.44
C ILE A 205 10.20 7.56 -19.77
N GLU A 206 9.52 6.47 -20.16
CA GLU A 206 9.73 5.78 -21.43
C GLU A 206 9.63 6.73 -22.61
N SER A 207 8.56 7.54 -22.67
CA SER A 207 8.33 8.51 -23.73
C SER A 207 9.44 9.58 -23.83
N LEU A 208 9.91 10.08 -22.68
CA LEU A 208 11.00 11.05 -22.62
C LEU A 208 12.35 10.45 -23.04
N VAL A 209 12.61 9.20 -22.65
CA VAL A 209 13.81 8.45 -23.08
C VAL A 209 13.80 8.29 -24.59
N SER A 210 12.70 7.81 -25.18
CA SER A 210 12.57 7.67 -26.63
C SER A 210 12.71 9.00 -27.37
N ALA A 211 12.21 10.10 -26.80
CA ALA A 211 12.37 11.44 -27.40
C ALA A 211 13.84 11.92 -27.39
N ALA A 212 14.62 11.58 -26.36
CA ALA A 212 16.04 11.88 -26.29
C ALA A 212 16.86 11.02 -27.27
N GLU A 213 16.53 9.74 -27.39
CA GLU A 213 17.15 8.83 -28.36
C GLU A 213 16.92 9.28 -29.81
N ALA A 214 15.70 9.70 -30.14
CA ALA A 214 15.36 10.27 -31.45
C ALA A 214 16.14 11.56 -31.78
N ARG A 215 16.77 12.18 -30.77
CA ARG A 215 17.63 13.37 -30.89
C ARG A 215 19.13 13.03 -30.81
N GLY A 216 19.48 11.74 -30.89
CA GLY A 216 20.86 11.26 -30.96
C GLY A 216 21.51 10.94 -29.61
N MET A 217 20.75 10.94 -28.51
CA MET A 217 21.27 10.50 -27.22
C MET A 217 21.33 8.97 -27.15
N SER A 218 22.33 8.40 -26.46
CA SER A 218 22.32 6.97 -26.17
C SER A 218 21.20 6.61 -25.19
N ALA A 219 20.65 5.40 -25.33
CA ALA A 219 19.59 4.89 -24.46
C ALA A 219 19.97 4.93 -22.97
N GLU A 220 21.22 4.57 -22.67
CA GLU A 220 21.75 4.57 -21.30
C GLU A 220 21.77 5.98 -20.69
N THR A 221 22.32 6.96 -21.41
CA THR A 221 22.40 8.35 -20.95
C THR A 221 21.00 8.95 -20.84
N ALA A 222 20.14 8.74 -21.83
CA ALA A 222 18.75 9.22 -21.83
C ALA A 222 17.99 8.69 -20.62
N ARG A 223 18.06 7.37 -20.38
CA ARG A 223 17.43 6.74 -19.22
C ARG A 223 17.95 7.29 -17.91
N SER A 224 19.26 7.41 -17.76
CA SER A 224 19.88 7.93 -16.52
C SER A 224 19.38 9.34 -16.19
N LEU A 225 19.43 10.25 -17.18
CA LEU A 225 19.00 11.64 -17.01
C LEU A 225 17.51 11.77 -16.74
N VAL A 226 16.66 11.06 -17.47
CA VAL A 226 15.20 11.14 -17.32
C VAL A 226 14.74 10.55 -15.99
N VAL A 227 15.25 9.37 -15.61
CA VAL A 227 14.87 8.72 -14.34
C VAL A 227 15.28 9.59 -13.15
N GLN A 228 16.51 10.11 -13.14
CA GLN A 228 16.98 10.98 -12.05
C GLN A 228 16.19 12.30 -11.98
N SER A 229 15.84 12.88 -13.13
CA SER A 229 15.03 14.11 -13.19
C SER A 229 13.61 13.87 -12.67
N CYS A 230 13.01 12.72 -13.00
CA CYS A 230 11.69 12.33 -12.49
C CYS A 230 11.72 12.15 -10.96
N LEU A 231 12.73 11.43 -10.45
CA LEU A 231 12.92 11.24 -9.01
C LEU A 231 13.09 12.58 -8.28
N GLY A 232 14.02 13.41 -8.74
CA GLY A 232 14.30 14.72 -8.14
C GLY A 232 13.09 15.65 -8.15
N SER A 233 12.31 15.66 -9.24
CA SER A 233 11.07 16.44 -9.33
C SER A 233 10.03 15.99 -8.31
N GLY A 234 9.90 14.67 -8.09
CA GLY A 234 9.03 14.10 -7.07
C GLY A 234 9.45 14.51 -5.65
N LEU A 235 10.75 14.42 -5.34
CA LEU A 235 11.31 14.82 -4.05
C LEU A 235 11.08 16.32 -3.76
N LEU A 236 11.43 17.19 -4.72
CA LEU A 236 11.18 18.63 -4.61
C LEU A 236 9.69 18.95 -4.41
N SER A 237 8.82 18.23 -5.12
CA SER A 237 7.38 18.39 -4.95
C SER A 237 6.87 17.94 -3.59
N ARG A 238 7.47 16.90 -2.99
CA ARG A 238 7.10 16.40 -1.67
C ARG A 238 7.54 17.34 -0.55
N GLU A 239 8.73 17.93 -0.68
CA GLU A 239 9.34 18.80 0.32
C GLU A 239 8.79 20.24 0.28
N SER A 240 8.28 20.67 -0.87
CA SER A 240 7.77 22.02 -1.05
C SER A 240 6.38 22.22 -0.45
N LYS A 241 6.18 23.39 0.16
CA LYS A 241 4.84 23.89 0.56
C LYS A 241 4.09 24.59 -0.58
N LYS A 242 4.77 24.83 -1.72
CA LYS A 242 4.18 25.51 -2.87
C LYS A 242 3.29 24.55 -3.66
N PRO A 243 2.20 25.03 -4.28
CA PRO A 243 1.45 24.22 -5.24
C PRO A 243 2.35 23.71 -6.38
N VAL A 244 2.14 22.48 -6.84
CA VAL A 244 2.91 21.87 -7.95
C VAL A 244 2.90 22.72 -9.22
N ARG A 245 1.80 23.45 -9.46
CA ARG A 245 1.70 24.43 -10.55
C ARG A 245 2.82 25.47 -10.50
N VAL A 246 3.11 26.00 -9.31
CA VAL A 246 4.15 27.01 -9.10
C VAL A 246 5.54 26.40 -9.30
N LEU A 247 5.78 25.18 -8.81
CA LEU A 247 7.04 24.48 -9.06
C LEU A 247 7.32 24.27 -10.55
N ARG A 248 6.28 23.93 -11.33
CA ARG A 248 6.36 23.84 -12.79
C ARG A 248 6.66 25.20 -13.44
N GLU A 249 6.04 26.28 -12.95
CA GLU A 249 6.28 27.63 -13.46
C GLU A 249 7.71 28.12 -13.16
N GLU A 250 8.26 27.78 -12.00
CA GLU A 250 9.62 28.17 -11.60
C GLU A 250 10.72 27.55 -12.48
N VAL A 251 10.48 26.40 -13.12
CA VAL A 251 11.40 25.80 -14.10
C VAL A 251 11.16 26.26 -15.55
N CYS A 252 10.16 27.12 -15.77
CA CYS A 252 9.84 27.70 -17.07
C CYS A 252 10.38 29.14 -17.15
N VAL A 253 11.48 29.33 -17.87
CA VAL A 253 11.95 30.68 -18.21
C VAL A 253 11.02 31.27 -19.29
N PRO A 254 10.53 32.52 -19.16
CA PRO A 254 9.70 33.18 -20.17
C PRO A 254 10.34 33.15 -21.56
N GLY A 255 9.61 32.66 -22.56
CA GLY A 255 10.10 32.47 -23.94
C GLY A 255 11.05 31.26 -24.14
N GLY A 256 11.37 30.55 -23.06
CA GLY A 256 12.33 29.45 -23.03
C GLY A 256 11.81 28.14 -23.64
N SER A 257 12.70 27.16 -23.76
CA SER A 257 12.39 25.83 -24.31
C SER A 257 11.37 25.06 -23.45
N THR A 258 11.50 25.11 -22.13
CA THR A 258 10.60 24.41 -21.20
C THR A 258 9.17 24.94 -21.27
N GLU A 259 9.00 26.27 -21.32
CA GLU A 259 7.69 26.91 -21.45
C GLU A 259 6.99 26.45 -22.74
N LYS A 260 7.70 26.49 -23.88
CA LYS A 260 7.17 26.05 -25.19
C LYS A 260 6.81 24.57 -25.19
N ALA A 261 7.63 23.73 -24.56
CA ALA A 261 7.34 22.30 -24.45
C ALA A 261 6.07 22.03 -23.61
N VAL A 262 5.93 22.70 -22.46
CA VAL A 262 4.74 22.58 -21.60
C VAL A 262 3.49 23.12 -22.28
N ALA A 263 3.58 24.27 -22.96
CA ALA A 263 2.48 24.83 -23.74
C ALA A 263 1.99 23.84 -24.80
N HIS A 264 2.92 23.20 -25.53
CA HIS A 264 2.56 22.17 -26.49
C HIS A 264 1.80 21.00 -25.85
N LEU A 265 2.24 20.49 -24.69
CA LEU A 265 1.53 19.42 -23.98
C LEU A 265 0.09 19.83 -23.61
N MET A 266 -0.11 21.07 -23.19
CA MET A 266 -1.44 21.61 -22.87
C MET A 266 -2.32 21.74 -24.11
N GLU A 267 -1.79 22.32 -25.19
CA GLU A 267 -2.48 22.46 -26.48
C GLU A 267 -2.92 21.10 -27.06
N ARG A 268 -2.09 20.07 -26.86
CA ARG A 268 -2.42 18.69 -27.26
C ARG A 268 -3.39 17.98 -26.32
N GLY A 269 -3.88 18.65 -25.29
CA GLY A 269 -4.95 18.15 -24.42
C GLY A 269 -4.49 17.14 -23.39
N LEU A 270 -3.21 17.16 -22.96
CA LEU A 270 -2.69 16.24 -21.95
C LEU A 270 -3.57 16.11 -20.69
N PRO A 271 -4.15 17.20 -20.12
CA PRO A 271 -5.05 17.07 -18.97
C PRO A 271 -6.28 16.19 -19.25
N GLY A 272 -6.87 16.29 -20.45
CA GLY A 272 -8.00 15.47 -20.85
C GLY A 272 -7.62 14.01 -21.09
N ILE A 273 -6.43 13.76 -21.62
CA ILE A 273 -5.89 12.40 -21.80
C ILE A 273 -5.71 11.72 -20.43
N VAL A 274 -5.12 12.42 -19.46
CA VAL A 274 -4.92 11.90 -18.10
C VAL A 274 -6.27 11.62 -17.43
N LEU A 275 -7.23 12.55 -17.50
CA LEU A 275 -8.57 12.34 -16.95
C LEU A 275 -9.23 11.08 -17.55
N GLY A 276 -9.21 10.94 -18.88
CA GLY A 276 -9.78 9.77 -19.55
C GLY A 276 -9.08 8.45 -19.20
N ALA A 277 -7.77 8.47 -18.93
CA ALA A 277 -7.03 7.29 -18.48
C ALA A 277 -7.44 6.88 -17.05
N VAL A 278 -7.57 7.86 -16.15
CA VAL A 278 -8.04 7.64 -14.77
C VAL A 278 -9.47 7.11 -14.76
N ASP A 279 -10.37 7.70 -15.56
CA ASP A 279 -11.77 7.24 -15.64
C ASP A 279 -11.89 5.78 -16.10
N ARG A 280 -11.06 5.37 -17.06
CA ARG A 280 -11.00 3.96 -17.51
C ARG A 280 -10.44 3.05 -16.44
N SER A 281 -9.41 3.46 -15.72
CA SER A 281 -8.85 2.71 -14.59
C SER A 281 -9.88 2.55 -13.46
N LEU A 282 -10.55 3.63 -13.09
CA LEU A 282 -11.60 3.64 -12.07
C LEU A 282 -12.78 2.74 -12.46
N LYS A 283 -13.23 2.80 -13.72
CA LYS A 283 -14.28 1.91 -14.23
C LYS A 283 -13.87 0.45 -14.12
N ALA A 284 -12.66 0.09 -14.56
CA ALA A 284 -12.15 -1.28 -14.46
C ALA A 284 -12.04 -1.77 -13.00
N ASN A 285 -11.58 -0.91 -12.07
CA ASN A 285 -11.51 -1.23 -10.65
C ASN A 285 -12.89 -1.57 -10.06
N ARG A 286 -13.91 -0.78 -10.40
CA ARG A 286 -15.29 -1.02 -9.96
C ARG A 286 -15.87 -2.30 -10.53
N GLU A 287 -15.56 -2.62 -11.80
CA GLU A 287 -15.99 -3.87 -12.44
C GLU A 287 -15.34 -5.10 -11.80
N MET A 288 -14.09 -5.02 -11.33
CA MET A 288 -13.45 -6.11 -10.57
C MET A 288 -14.16 -6.39 -9.25
N GLY A 289 -14.66 -5.36 -8.57
CA GLY A 289 -15.45 -5.51 -7.33
C GLY A 289 -16.82 -6.16 -7.53
N CYS A 290 -17.30 -6.25 -8.77
CA CYS A 290 -18.57 -6.89 -9.12
C CYS A 290 -18.45 -8.40 -9.39
N VAL A 291 -17.25 -9.01 -9.29
CA VAL A 291 -17.06 -10.44 -9.58
C VAL A 291 -17.67 -11.32 -8.48
N LYS A 292 -18.91 -11.72 -8.77
CA LYS A 292 -19.78 -12.81 -8.27
C LYS A 292 -19.68 -13.25 -6.79
N ARG A 293 -20.78 -12.94 -6.08
CA ARG A 293 -21.26 -13.64 -4.88
C ARG A 293 -21.30 -15.14 -5.07
#